data_AF-A0A2C9M8B4-F1
#
_entry.id   AF-A0A2C9M8B4-F1
#
_cell.length_a   1.000
_cell.length_b   1.000
_cell.length_c   1.000
_cell.angle_alpha   90.00
_cell.angle_beta   90.00
_cell.angle_gamma   90.00
#
_symmetry.space_group_name_H-M   'P 1'
#
loop_
_entity.id
_entity.type
_entity.pdbx_description
1 polymer ?
#
loop_
_entity_poly.entity_id
_entity_poly.type
_entity_poly.pdbx_seq_one_letter_code
_entity_poly.pdbx_strand_id
1 'polypeptide(L)'
;MFRQCSCIYNYYLPGHEVQIVAFNSCLMKLWLVARTNVSFYLMIGSVFYLAFGPWFIGRLLTEHLGVVFVWGIIVDGSFIPGALTYFYGIFQFFTFSLPLTLILGVLLDSRRKNGNRKGFAMYPWVLIPSVLLLAYTVYLAFSEFPSAYGLEAFIFGPLRTGNIFLLIGGLCWSSRTDLRKVVSVNECV
;
A
#
# COMPACT_ATOMS: atom_id res chain seq x y z
N MET A 1 5.54 28.26 17.92
CA MET A 1 4.24 27.88 17.33
C MET A 1 4.25 26.40 16.87
N PHE A 2 4.54 25.44 17.77
CA PHE A 2 4.53 24.00 17.48
C PHE A 2 3.81 23.17 18.58
N ARG A 3 3.21 23.86 19.57
CA ARG A 3 2.61 23.23 20.76
C ARG A 3 1.16 22.78 20.56
N GLN A 4 0.54 23.09 19.42
CA GLN A 4 -0.81 22.61 19.06
C GLN A 4 -0.86 21.15 18.61
N CYS A 5 0.28 20.49 18.38
CA CYS A 5 0.30 19.11 17.87
C CYS A 5 -0.16 18.03 18.88
N SER A 6 -0.13 18.29 20.19
CA SER A 6 -0.66 17.34 21.18
C SER A 6 -2.19 17.33 21.27
N CYS A 7 -2.87 18.43 20.92
CA CYS A 7 -4.34 18.50 21.04
C CYS A 7 -5.08 17.66 19.99
N ILE A 8 -4.45 17.32 18.86
CA ILE A 8 -5.14 16.55 17.80
C ILE A 8 -5.33 15.08 18.19
N TYR A 9 -4.50 14.53 19.07
CA TYR A 9 -4.67 13.16 19.57
C TYR A 9 -5.90 13.00 20.49
N ASN A 10 -6.37 14.08 21.11
CA ASN A 10 -7.52 14.08 22.01
C ASN A 10 -8.87 14.26 21.30
N TYR A 11 -8.89 14.45 19.97
CA TYR A 11 -10.15 14.70 19.25
C TYR A 11 -10.97 13.44 18.93
N TYR A 12 -10.35 12.26 18.87
CA TYR A 12 -11.04 11.04 18.40
C TYR A 12 -11.64 10.20 19.54
N LEU A 13 -10.85 9.89 20.57
CA LEU A 13 -11.32 9.20 21.78
C LEU A 13 -10.63 9.81 23.01
N PRO A 14 -11.37 10.34 24.00
CA PRO A 14 -10.80 10.85 25.24
C PRO A 14 -10.41 9.69 26.17
N GLY A 15 -9.13 9.60 26.54
CA GLY A 15 -8.65 8.59 27.49
C GLY A 15 -7.13 8.53 27.54
N HIS A 16 -6.57 8.25 28.73
CA HIS A 16 -5.13 8.16 28.96
C HIS A 16 -4.58 6.73 28.88
N GLU A 17 -5.43 5.74 28.56
CA GLU A 17 -4.98 4.36 28.41
C GLU A 17 -4.07 4.19 27.19
N VAL A 18 -3.03 3.37 27.34
CA VAL A 18 -2.02 3.12 26.30
C VAL A 18 -2.66 2.65 24.99
N GLN A 19 -3.71 1.84 25.08
CA GLN A 19 -4.46 1.34 23.92
C GLN A 19 -5.15 2.47 23.14
N ILE A 20 -5.75 3.42 23.85
CA ILE A 20 -6.45 4.58 23.25
C ILE A 20 -5.45 5.49 22.56
N VAL A 21 -4.30 5.74 23.18
CA VAL A 21 -3.23 6.56 22.57
C VAL A 21 -2.66 5.88 21.32
N ALA A 22 -2.46 4.56 21.34
CA ALA A 22 -2.00 3.81 20.18
C ALA A 22 -3.03 3.83 19.04
N PHE A 23 -4.32 3.66 19.37
CA PHE A 23 -5.41 3.70 18.41
C PHE A 23 -5.56 5.09 17.79
N ASN A 24 -5.57 6.16 18.60
CA ASN A 24 -5.59 7.55 18.11
C ASN A 24 -4.35 7.85 17.24
N SER A 25 -3.20 7.25 17.54
CA SER A 25 -2.01 7.34 16.69
C SER A 25 -2.16 6.66 15.34
N CYS A 26 -2.78 5.47 15.31
CA CYS A 26 -3.07 4.78 14.07
C CYS A 26 -4.08 5.57 13.22
N LEU A 27 -5.17 6.02 13.85
CA LEU A 27 -6.20 6.84 13.20
C LEU A 27 -5.62 8.13 12.61
N MET A 28 -4.75 8.82 13.33
CA MET A 28 -4.12 10.04 12.81
C MET A 28 -3.27 9.77 11.56
N LYS A 29 -2.53 8.65 11.55
CA LYS A 29 -1.72 8.24 10.39
C LYS A 29 -2.61 7.91 9.19
N LEU A 30 -3.67 7.13 9.41
CA LEU A 30 -4.65 6.78 8.38
C LEU A 30 -5.36 8.02 7.83
N TRP A 31 -5.76 8.94 8.72
CA TRP A 31 -6.37 10.20 8.35
C TRP A 31 -5.45 11.05 7.48
N LEU A 32 -4.15 11.13 7.80
CA LEU A 32 -3.19 11.87 6.96
C LEU A 32 -3.03 11.26 5.57
N VAL A 33 -3.02 9.92 5.47
CA VAL A 33 -2.97 9.23 4.18
C VAL A 33 -4.23 9.52 3.37
N ALA A 34 -5.41 9.42 3.99
CA ALA A 34 -6.69 9.67 3.35
C ALA A 34 -6.85 11.12 2.86
N ARG A 35 -6.31 12.08 3.60
CA ARG A 35 -6.35 13.51 3.23
C ARG A 35 -5.36 13.84 2.11
N THR A 36 -4.30 13.06 1.96
CA THR A 36 -3.29 13.28 0.92
C THR A 36 -3.80 12.69 -0.39
N ASN A 37 -4.42 13.52 -1.24
CA ASN A 37 -5.06 13.13 -2.51
C ASN A 37 -4.29 12.05 -3.28
N VAL A 38 -2.99 12.24 -3.52
CA VAL A 38 -2.20 11.27 -4.31
C VAL A 38 -2.04 9.93 -3.60
N SER A 39 -1.67 9.91 -2.31
CA SER A 39 -1.51 8.66 -1.55
C SER A 39 -2.84 7.91 -1.45
N PHE A 40 -3.93 8.63 -1.25
CA PHE A 40 -5.28 8.07 -1.23
C PHE A 40 -5.65 7.42 -2.58
N TYR A 41 -5.48 8.12 -3.70
CA TYR A 41 -5.77 7.56 -5.02
C TYR A 41 -4.88 6.37 -5.37
N LEU A 42 -3.60 6.37 -4.98
CA LEU A 42 -2.71 5.22 -5.17
C LEU A 42 -3.22 3.98 -4.43
N MET A 43 -3.65 4.15 -3.18
CA MET A 43 -4.13 3.04 -2.33
C MET A 43 -5.48 2.51 -2.82
N ILE A 44 -6.40 3.42 -3.17
CA ILE A 44 -7.68 3.04 -3.73
C ILE A 44 -7.48 2.35 -5.08
N GLY A 45 -6.67 2.93 -5.96
CA GLY A 45 -6.33 2.35 -7.24
C GLY A 45 -5.74 0.94 -7.11
N SER A 46 -4.87 0.70 -6.13
CA SER A 46 -4.30 -0.63 -5.90
C SER A 46 -5.34 -1.65 -5.44
N VAL A 47 -6.30 -1.25 -4.60
CA VAL A 47 -7.39 -2.14 -4.14
C VAL A 47 -8.38 -2.41 -5.27
N PHE A 48 -8.76 -1.40 -6.05
CA PHE A 48 -9.61 -1.58 -7.24
C PHE A 48 -8.92 -2.46 -8.27
N TYR A 49 -7.62 -2.28 -8.51
CA TYR A 49 -6.86 -3.14 -9.41
C TYR A 49 -6.78 -4.57 -8.90
N LEU A 50 -6.57 -4.78 -7.59
CA LEU A 50 -6.62 -6.11 -7.00
C LEU A 50 -8.00 -6.76 -7.16
N ALA A 51 -9.07 -5.97 -7.07
CA ALA A 51 -10.45 -6.44 -7.09
C ALA A 51 -11.07 -6.60 -8.49
N PHE A 52 -10.53 -5.93 -9.53
CA PHE A 52 -11.09 -5.92 -10.89
C PHE A 52 -10.05 -6.09 -12.02
N GLY A 53 -8.77 -5.93 -11.72
CA GLY A 53 -7.70 -6.02 -12.71
C GLY A 53 -7.25 -7.45 -12.96
N PRO A 54 -6.69 -7.75 -14.14
CA PRO A 54 -6.00 -9.00 -14.38
C PRO A 54 -4.74 -9.02 -13.51
N TRP A 55 -4.55 -10.09 -12.76
CA TRP A 55 -3.42 -10.23 -11.87
C TRP A 55 -2.15 -10.59 -12.63
N PHE A 56 -2.30 -11.57 -13.50
CA PHE A 56 -1.30 -11.97 -14.47
C PHE A 56 -1.91 -12.76 -15.62
N ILE A 57 -1.15 -12.84 -16.70
CA ILE A 57 -1.46 -13.64 -17.89
C ILE A 57 -0.34 -14.66 -18.05
N GLY A 58 -0.66 -15.96 -18.07
CA GLY A 58 0.34 -17.01 -18.17
C GLY A 58 -0.21 -18.36 -18.59
N ARG A 59 0.68 -19.31 -18.91
CA ARG A 59 0.32 -20.69 -19.25
C ARG A 59 0.10 -21.48 -17.96
N LEU A 60 -1.17 -21.66 -17.57
CA LEU A 60 -1.55 -22.29 -16.29
C LEU A 60 -1.65 -23.82 -16.40
N LEU A 61 -1.90 -24.31 -17.61
CA LEU A 61 -1.94 -25.72 -17.99
C LEU A 61 -1.11 -25.85 -19.27
N THR A 62 -0.46 -27.00 -19.47
CA THR A 62 0.69 -27.26 -20.35
C THR A 62 0.67 -26.64 -21.76
N GLU A 63 -0.50 -26.26 -22.29
CA GLU A 63 -0.63 -25.60 -23.61
C GLU A 63 -1.59 -24.38 -23.64
N HIS A 64 -2.24 -24.00 -22.53
CA HIS A 64 -3.38 -23.06 -22.56
C HIS A 64 -3.05 -21.75 -21.84
N LEU A 65 -3.27 -20.63 -22.52
CA LEU A 65 -3.03 -19.28 -21.99
C LEU A 65 -4.25 -18.85 -21.17
N GLY A 66 -4.01 -18.49 -19.92
CA GLY A 66 -5.05 -18.04 -19.01
C GLY A 66 -4.78 -16.66 -18.42
N VAL A 67 -5.87 -15.97 -18.08
CA VAL A 67 -5.85 -14.71 -17.34
C VAL A 67 -6.42 -14.95 -15.95
N VAL A 68 -5.66 -14.58 -14.92
CA VAL A 68 -6.05 -14.78 -13.53
C VAL A 68 -6.61 -13.51 -12.93
N PHE A 69 -7.73 -13.63 -12.22
CA PHE A 69 -8.39 -12.58 -11.46
C PHE A 69 -8.59 -13.05 -10.00
N VAL A 70 -8.98 -12.13 -9.10
CA VAL A 70 -9.30 -12.51 -7.71
C VAL A 70 -10.53 -13.41 -7.61
N TRP A 71 -11.46 -13.32 -8.56
CA TRP A 71 -12.70 -14.09 -8.56
C TRP A 71 -12.62 -15.39 -9.37
N GLY A 72 -11.50 -15.66 -10.05
CA GLY A 72 -11.33 -16.88 -10.82
C GLY A 72 -10.37 -16.72 -11.98
N ILE A 73 -10.33 -17.74 -12.82
CA ILE A 73 -9.39 -17.87 -13.93
C ILE A 73 -10.18 -18.01 -15.23
N ILE A 74 -9.79 -17.26 -16.25
CA ILE A 74 -10.32 -17.40 -17.61
C ILE A 74 -9.28 -18.14 -18.45
N VAL A 75 -9.62 -19.30 -18.99
CA VAL A 75 -8.75 -20.12 -19.87
C VAL A 75 -9.53 -20.48 -21.12
N ASP A 76 -9.02 -20.13 -22.31
CA ASP A 76 -9.62 -20.44 -23.62
C ASP A 76 -11.13 -20.18 -23.70
N GLY A 77 -11.58 -19.07 -23.12
CA GLY A 77 -13.00 -18.65 -23.12
C GLY A 77 -13.87 -19.33 -22.05
N SER A 78 -13.32 -20.27 -21.29
CA SER A 78 -14.00 -20.90 -20.14
C SER A 78 -13.64 -20.21 -18.83
N PHE A 79 -14.63 -20.01 -17.95
CA PHE A 79 -14.43 -19.42 -16.62
C PHE A 79 -14.41 -20.50 -15.55
N ILE A 80 -13.30 -20.54 -14.80
CA ILE A 80 -13.08 -21.47 -13.70
C ILE A 80 -13.09 -20.66 -12.40
N PRO A 81 -14.14 -20.77 -11.57
CA PRO A 81 -14.17 -20.09 -10.28
C PRO A 81 -13.08 -20.66 -9.36
N GLY A 82 -12.24 -19.80 -8.80
CA GLY A 82 -11.08 -20.20 -8.01
C GLY A 82 -11.16 -19.70 -6.57
N ALA A 83 -11.55 -20.56 -5.62
CA ALA A 83 -11.51 -20.20 -4.19
C ALA A 83 -10.09 -19.81 -3.73
N LEU A 84 -9.05 -20.46 -4.29
CA LEU A 84 -7.65 -20.16 -4.00
C LEU A 84 -7.24 -18.75 -4.43
N THR A 85 -7.84 -18.19 -5.49
CA THR A 85 -7.54 -16.83 -5.94
C THR A 85 -8.02 -15.79 -4.93
N TYR A 86 -9.14 -16.01 -4.24
CA TYR A 86 -9.58 -15.15 -3.14
C TYR A 86 -8.59 -15.15 -1.96
N PHE A 87 -8.14 -16.34 -1.52
CA PHE A 87 -7.16 -16.44 -0.44
C PHE A 87 -5.88 -15.69 -0.77
N TYR A 88 -5.39 -15.82 -2.00
CA TYR A 88 -4.22 -15.08 -2.45
C TYR A 88 -4.45 -13.57 -2.45
N GLY A 89 -5.64 -13.10 -2.81
CA GLY A 89 -5.98 -11.67 -2.82
C GLY A 89 -6.03 -11.08 -1.43
N ILE A 90 -6.62 -11.81 -0.50
CA ILE A 90 -6.62 -11.47 0.93
C ILE A 90 -5.18 -11.40 1.45
N PHE A 91 -4.39 -12.43 1.18
CA PHE A 91 -2.98 -12.47 1.57
C PHE A 91 -2.21 -11.29 0.98
N GLN A 92 -2.40 -10.99 -0.30
CA GLN A 92 -1.81 -9.86 -1.01
C GLN A 92 -2.21 -8.51 -0.39
N PHE A 93 -3.47 -8.35 0.00
CA PHE A 93 -3.93 -7.15 0.69
C PHE A 93 -3.24 -6.96 2.04
N PHE A 94 -3.17 -8.02 2.86
CA PHE A 94 -2.55 -7.95 4.19
C PHE A 94 -1.04 -7.83 4.16
N THR A 95 -0.37 -8.40 3.16
CA THR A 95 1.09 -8.40 3.07
C THR A 95 1.66 -7.21 2.32
N PHE A 96 0.88 -6.58 1.44
CA PHE A 96 1.33 -5.42 0.67
C PHE A 96 0.51 -4.16 0.93
N SER A 97 -0.80 -4.20 0.67
CA SER A 97 -1.63 -2.99 0.70
C SER A 97 -1.70 -2.37 2.09
N LEU A 98 -1.97 -3.18 3.11
CA LEU A 98 -2.07 -2.69 4.50
C LEU A 98 -0.72 -2.17 5.03
N PRO A 99 0.42 -2.89 4.88
CA PRO A 99 1.74 -2.38 5.27
C PRO A 99 2.12 -1.10 4.54
N LEU A 100 1.84 -1.00 3.24
CA LEU A 100 2.10 0.21 2.46
C LEU A 100 1.35 1.42 3.05
N THR A 101 0.05 1.28 3.36
CA THR A 101 -0.75 2.34 4.00
C THR A 101 -0.11 2.82 5.31
N LEU A 102 0.32 1.88 6.15
CA LEU A 102 0.91 2.19 7.45
C LEU A 102 2.26 2.90 7.30
N ILE A 103 3.12 2.41 6.40
CA ILE A 103 4.44 3.02 6.12
C ILE A 103 4.26 4.47 5.63
N LEU A 104 3.33 4.70 4.69
CA LEU A 104 3.02 6.05 4.21
C LEU A 104 2.47 6.93 5.34
N GLY A 105 1.59 6.41 6.18
CA GLY A 105 1.06 7.14 7.33
C GLY A 105 2.13 7.49 8.36
N VAL A 106 3.07 6.59 8.66
CA VAL A 106 4.21 6.84 9.55
C VAL A 106 5.15 7.89 8.95
N LEU A 107 5.41 7.83 7.64
CA LEU A 107 6.22 8.84 6.95
C LEU A 107 5.60 10.23 7.06
N LEU A 108 4.31 10.34 6.74
CA LEU A 108 3.59 11.60 6.76
C LEU A 108 3.50 12.17 8.19
N ASP A 109 3.24 11.35 9.20
CA ASP A 109 3.26 11.76 10.62
C ASP A 109 4.66 12.20 11.07
N SER A 110 5.71 11.48 10.66
CA SER A 110 7.11 11.84 10.97
C SER A 110 7.54 13.16 10.34
N ARG A 111 7.09 13.43 9.11
CA ARG A 111 7.32 14.71 8.41
C ARG A 111 6.50 15.84 9.01
N ARG A 112 5.28 15.56 9.49
CA ARG A 112 4.47 16.54 10.25
C ARG A 112 5.16 16.97 11.53
N LYS A 113 5.74 16.04 12.29
CA LYS A 113 6.43 16.31 13.56
C LYS A 113 7.79 16.99 13.39
N ASN A 114 8.59 16.55 12.42
CA ASN A 114 9.98 16.97 12.25
C ASN A 114 10.21 18.00 11.13
N GLY A 115 9.15 18.44 10.46
CA GLY A 115 9.19 19.42 9.37
C GLY A 115 9.37 18.81 7.97
N ASN A 116 8.85 19.52 6.96
CA ASN A 116 8.65 19.04 5.58
C ASN A 116 9.95 18.82 4.76
N ARG A 117 11.13 19.13 5.32
CA ARG A 117 12.41 19.19 4.57
C ARG A 117 13.16 17.86 4.47
N LYS A 118 12.78 16.85 5.25
CA LYS A 118 13.47 15.56 5.31
C LYS A 118 12.75 14.53 4.44
N GLY A 119 13.49 13.89 3.53
CA GLY A 119 13.01 12.79 2.71
C GLY A 119 12.82 11.50 3.52
N PHE A 120 12.15 10.50 2.94
CA PHE A 120 11.86 9.23 3.63
C PHE A 120 13.13 8.48 4.05
N ALA A 121 14.22 8.60 3.29
CA ALA A 121 15.51 7.97 3.58
C ALA A 121 16.15 8.42 4.90
N MET A 122 15.73 9.57 5.45
CA MET A 122 16.23 10.08 6.72
C MET A 122 15.51 9.46 7.94
N TYR A 123 14.42 8.73 7.72
CA TYR A 123 13.64 8.10 8.78
C TYR A 123 13.87 6.58 8.76
N PRO A 124 14.78 6.03 9.59
CA PRO A 124 15.09 4.60 9.58
C PRO A 124 13.86 3.74 9.88
N TRP A 125 12.96 4.22 10.74
CA TRP A 125 11.68 3.59 11.07
C TRP A 125 10.69 3.50 9.89
N VAL A 126 10.92 4.25 8.81
CA VAL A 126 10.16 4.15 7.55
C VAL A 126 10.97 3.38 6.52
N LEU A 127 12.27 3.67 6.42
CA LEU A 127 13.16 3.08 5.44
C LEU A 127 13.30 1.57 5.64
N ILE A 128 13.54 1.10 6.86
CA ILE A 128 13.73 -0.33 7.15
C ILE A 128 12.47 -1.13 6.77
N PRO A 129 11.25 -0.80 7.23
CA PRO A 129 10.05 -1.50 6.78
C PRO A 129 9.80 -1.39 5.27
N SER A 130 10.13 -0.25 4.66
CA SER A 130 9.97 -0.07 3.21
C SER A 130 10.90 -0.99 2.40
N VAL A 131 12.16 -1.10 2.82
CA VAL A 131 13.15 -1.98 2.16
C VAL A 131 12.78 -3.45 2.38
N LEU A 132 12.33 -3.81 3.58
CA LEU A 132 11.84 -5.17 3.85
C LEU A 132 10.62 -5.51 3.00
N LEU A 133 9.66 -4.60 2.88
CA LEU A 133 8.49 -4.77 2.03
C LEU A 133 8.88 -4.88 0.55
N LEU A 134 9.83 -4.05 0.09
CA LEU A 134 10.36 -4.11 -1.26
C LEU A 134 11.03 -5.45 -1.52
N ALA A 135 11.94 -5.89 -0.65
CA ALA A 135 12.62 -7.17 -0.75
C ALA A 135 11.62 -8.34 -0.79
N TYR A 136 10.59 -8.30 0.05
CA TYR A 136 9.51 -9.28 0.04
C TYR A 136 8.75 -9.30 -1.28
N THR A 137 8.33 -8.14 -1.80
CA THR A 137 7.61 -8.07 -3.09
C THR A 137 8.47 -8.52 -4.27
N VAL A 138 9.77 -8.21 -4.25
CA VAL A 138 10.74 -8.67 -5.26
C VAL A 138 10.93 -10.18 -5.15
N TYR A 139 11.12 -10.72 -3.95
CA TYR A 139 11.24 -12.17 -3.75
C TYR A 139 10.02 -12.93 -4.29
N LEU A 140 8.82 -12.47 -3.94
CA LEU A 140 7.60 -13.10 -4.46
C LEU A 140 7.50 -12.99 -5.99
N ALA A 141 7.86 -11.84 -6.56
CA ALA A 141 7.74 -11.61 -7.99
C ALA A 141 8.78 -12.39 -8.80
N PHE A 142 10.02 -12.51 -8.33
CA PHE A 142 11.14 -13.10 -9.08
C PHE A 142 11.45 -14.56 -8.74
N SER A 143 11.15 -15.02 -7.52
CA SER A 143 11.54 -16.37 -7.09
C SER A 143 10.34 -17.33 -7.05
N GLU A 144 9.30 -16.99 -6.29
CA GLU A 144 8.13 -17.86 -6.11
C GLU A 144 7.29 -17.95 -7.39
N PHE A 145 7.01 -16.80 -8.00
CA PHE A 145 6.05 -16.72 -9.10
C PHE A 145 6.52 -17.40 -10.40
N PRO A 146 7.78 -17.21 -10.86
CA PRO A 146 8.27 -17.91 -12.03
C PRO A 146 8.43 -19.42 -11.80
N SER A 147 8.69 -19.83 -10.56
CA SER A 147 8.77 -21.25 -10.21
C SER A 147 7.42 -21.96 -10.32
N ALA A 148 6.30 -21.25 -10.08
CA ALA A 148 4.95 -21.82 -10.11
C ALA A 148 4.24 -21.67 -11.46
N TYR A 149 4.47 -20.56 -12.17
CA TYR A 149 3.69 -20.17 -13.36
C TYR A 149 4.55 -19.86 -14.60
N GLY A 150 5.87 -20.01 -14.49
CA GLY A 150 6.81 -19.69 -15.55
C GLY A 150 7.13 -18.20 -15.68
N LEU A 151 8.17 -17.89 -16.46
CA LEU A 151 8.65 -16.52 -16.67
C LEU A 151 7.67 -15.64 -17.47
N GLU A 152 6.81 -16.23 -18.29
CA GLU A 152 5.84 -15.48 -19.10
C GLU A 152 4.78 -14.81 -18.22
N ALA A 153 4.35 -15.51 -17.16
CA ALA A 153 3.42 -14.99 -16.18
C ALA A 153 3.98 -13.76 -15.44
N PHE A 154 5.31 -13.68 -15.30
CA PHE A 154 5.99 -12.56 -14.65
C PHE A 154 5.97 -11.28 -15.50
N ILE A 155 6.28 -11.40 -16.81
CA ILE A 155 6.30 -10.25 -17.72
C ILE A 155 4.90 -9.63 -17.83
N PHE A 156 3.86 -10.47 -17.86
CA PHE A 156 2.48 -10.04 -17.90
C PHE A 156 1.79 -10.13 -16.53
N GLY A 157 2.53 -9.91 -15.43
CA GLY A 157 2.04 -9.90 -14.05
C GLY A 157 1.88 -8.49 -13.49
N PRO A 158 0.99 -7.64 -14.04
CA PRO A 158 0.85 -6.23 -13.68
C PRO A 158 0.52 -6.00 -12.20
N LEU A 159 -0.09 -6.98 -11.52
CA LEU A 159 -0.30 -6.88 -10.08
C LEU A 159 1.03 -6.88 -9.31
N ARG A 160 1.94 -7.80 -9.66
CA ARG A 160 3.19 -8.02 -8.93
C ARG A 160 4.22 -6.93 -9.24
N THR A 161 4.40 -6.61 -10.51
CA THR A 161 5.28 -5.50 -10.93
C THR A 161 4.68 -4.14 -10.50
N GLY A 162 3.36 -3.98 -10.60
CA GLY A 162 2.63 -2.79 -10.16
C GLY A 162 2.85 -2.45 -8.69
N ASN A 163 2.94 -3.44 -7.79
CA ASN A 163 3.25 -3.20 -6.38
C ASN A 163 4.60 -2.51 -6.17
N ILE A 164 5.62 -2.91 -6.94
CA ILE A 164 6.96 -2.30 -6.85
C ILE A 164 6.87 -0.81 -7.23
N PHE A 165 6.17 -0.52 -8.34
CA PHE A 165 5.93 0.86 -8.78
C PHE A 165 5.10 1.66 -7.77
N LEU A 166 4.06 1.06 -7.18
CA LEU A 166 3.22 1.70 -6.17
C LEU A 166 3.99 2.02 -4.89
N LEU A 167 4.87 1.12 -4.44
CA LEU A 167 5.70 1.35 -3.25
C LEU A 167 6.69 2.49 -3.48
N ILE A 168 7.47 2.42 -4.57
CA ILE A 168 8.48 3.44 -4.89
C ILE A 168 7.80 4.79 -5.19
N GLY A 169 6.74 4.77 -6.02
CA GLY A 169 5.94 5.93 -6.38
C GLY A 169 5.29 6.57 -5.17
N GLY A 170 4.67 5.77 -4.30
CA GLY A 170 4.03 6.22 -3.07
C GLY A 170 5.02 6.89 -2.11
N LEU A 171 6.19 6.30 -1.90
CA LEU A 171 7.24 6.89 -1.05
C LEU A 171 7.81 8.18 -1.65
N CYS A 172 8.07 8.19 -2.96
CA CYS A 172 8.59 9.35 -3.66
C CYS A 172 7.58 10.51 -3.60
N TRP A 173 6.32 10.26 -3.92
CA TRP A 173 5.27 11.29 -3.87
C TRP A 173 5.03 11.77 -2.45
N SER A 174 4.91 10.85 -1.49
CA SER A 174 4.70 11.18 -0.07
C SER A 174 5.88 11.96 0.52
N SER A 175 7.09 11.84 -0.04
CA SER A 175 8.24 12.67 0.33
C SER A 175 8.23 14.07 -0.32
N ARG A 176 7.55 14.23 -1.46
CA ARG A 176 7.45 15.50 -2.20
C ARG A 176 6.20 16.31 -1.87
N THR A 177 5.17 15.70 -1.27
CA THR A 177 3.95 16.41 -0.87
C THR A 177 4.26 17.50 0.16
N ASP A 178 3.66 18.67 -0.04
CA ASP A 178 3.73 19.78 0.93
C ASP A 178 2.62 19.64 1.96
N LEU A 179 2.99 19.14 3.14
CA LEU A 179 2.06 18.91 4.24
C LEU A 179 1.41 20.21 4.75
N ARG A 180 2.01 21.38 4.52
CA ARG A 180 1.43 22.65 4.98
C ARG A 180 0.09 22.95 4.32
N LYS A 181 -0.04 22.70 3.02
CA LYS A 181 -1.30 22.88 2.28
C LYS A 181 -2.39 21.91 2.73
N VAL A 182 -2.00 20.72 3.19
CA VAL A 182 -2.92 19.67 3.63
C VAL A 182 -3.48 19.98 5.03
N VAL A 183 -2.64 20.54 5.91
CA VAL A 183 -3.01 20.87 7.30
C VAL A 183 -3.68 22.25 7.43
N SER A 184 -3.25 23.25 6.64
CA SER A 184 -3.76 24.63 6.74
C SER A 184 -5.22 24.80 6.33
N VAL A 185 -5.76 23.89 5.51
CA VAL A 185 -7.18 23.91 5.11
C VAL A 185 -8.13 23.74 6.32
N ASN A 186 -7.65 23.21 7.45
CA ASN A 186 -8.46 23.02 8.66
C ASN A 186 -8.35 24.18 9.67
N GLU A 187 -7.47 25.16 9.49
CA GLU A 187 -7.41 26.33 10.38
C GLU A 187 -8.32 27.49 9.92
N CYS A 188 -8.93 27.37 8.73
CA CYS A 188 -9.82 28.39 8.14
C CYS A 188 -11.31 28.01 8.15
N VAL A 189 -11.72 27.00 8.92
CA VAL A 189 -13.13 26.61 9.09
C VAL A 189 -13.48 26.58 10.57
#